data_AF-A0A0Q5H4L7-F1
#
_entry.id   AF-A0A0Q5H4L7-F1
#
_cell.length_a   1.000
_cell.length_b   1.000
_cell.length_c   1.000
_cell.angle_alpha   90.00
_cell.angle_beta   90.00
_cell.angle_gamma   90.00
#
_symmetry.space_group_name_H-M   'P 1'
#
loop_
_entity.id
_entity.type
_entity.pdbx_description
1 polymer ?
#
loop_
_entity_poly.entity_id
_entity_poly.type
_entity_poly.pdbx_seq_one_letter_code
_entity_poly.pdbx_strand_id
1 'polypeptide(L)'
;MSCSVIWRLAPGQRLLHRCWDGECVIYNDLSGDTHLLDDFTFELLRLLQAAPQSAPALAAALGLDPEDAILPVRLDDPDPDAERSLLGGALAELGALHLVEAQAC
;
A
#
# COMPACT_ATOMS: atom_id res chain seq x y z
N MET A 1 -14.99 -11.94 15.89
CA MET A 1 -14.68 -10.61 15.34
C MET A 1 -13.33 -10.73 14.68
N SER A 2 -13.30 -10.83 13.34
CA SER A 2 -12.06 -10.93 12.58
C SER A 2 -11.42 -9.55 12.58
N CYS A 3 -10.29 -9.40 13.28
CA CYS A 3 -9.57 -8.13 13.27
C CYS A 3 -8.84 -7.98 11.93
N SER A 4 -9.04 -6.85 11.25
CA SER A 4 -8.42 -6.59 9.95
C SER A 4 -6.98 -6.10 10.14
N VAL A 5 -6.07 -6.61 9.32
CA VAL A 5 -4.68 -6.15 9.27
C VAL A 5 -4.62 -4.63 9.08
N ILE A 6 -3.72 -3.97 9.80
CA ILE A 6 -3.48 -2.53 9.72
C ILE A 6 -2.18 -2.28 8.97
N TRP A 7 -2.27 -1.52 7.89
CA TRP A 7 -1.13 -1.08 7.09
C TRP A 7 -0.62 0.26 7.58
N ARG A 8 0.70 0.48 7.52
CA ARG A 8 1.35 1.74 7.88
C ARG A 8 2.62 1.95 7.06
N LEU A 9 3.11 3.19 7.01
CA LEU A 9 4.48 3.44 6.54
C LEU A 9 5.50 2.68 7.38
N ALA A 10 6.60 2.28 6.74
CA ALA A 10 7.74 1.72 7.43
C ALA A 10 8.20 2.67 8.56
N PRO A 11 8.31 2.20 9.82
CA PRO A 11 8.63 3.06 10.96
C PRO A 11 9.95 3.80 10.78
N GLY A 12 9.93 5.11 11.05
CA GLY A 12 11.11 5.97 10.94
C GLY A 12 11.39 6.51 9.54
N GLN A 13 10.68 6.05 8.51
CA GLN A 13 10.80 6.55 7.15
C GLN A 13 10.23 7.97 7.02
N ARG A 14 10.93 8.84 6.29
CA ARG A 14 10.38 10.11 5.80
C ARG A 14 10.06 9.99 4.33
N LEU A 15 8.84 10.37 3.95
CA LEU A 15 8.41 10.32 2.56
C LEU A 15 8.88 11.57 1.78
N LEU A 16 10.13 11.55 1.35
CA LEU A 16 10.64 12.55 0.42
C LEU A 16 10.21 12.15 -0.98
N HIS A 17 9.47 13.03 -1.65
CA HIS A 17 8.94 12.75 -2.97
C HIS A 17 8.93 13.98 -3.85
N ARG A 18 8.91 13.73 -5.16
CA ARG A 18 8.63 14.74 -6.17
C ARG A 18 7.84 14.09 -7.30
N CYS A 19 6.81 14.78 -7.77
CA CYS A 19 5.89 14.25 -8.77
C CYS A 19 5.87 15.11 -10.03
N TRP A 20 5.62 14.47 -11.17
CA TRP A 20 5.47 15.08 -12.50
C TRP A 20 4.63 14.17 -13.39
N ASP A 21 3.72 14.75 -14.17
CA ASP A 21 2.92 14.05 -15.21
C ASP A 21 2.30 12.70 -14.79
N GLY A 22 1.84 12.60 -13.54
CA GLY A 22 1.16 11.42 -13.02
C GLY A 22 2.07 10.32 -12.46
N GLU A 23 3.36 10.63 -12.32
CA GLU A 23 4.35 9.78 -11.69
C GLU A 23 5.01 10.50 -10.51
N CYS A 24 5.38 9.74 -9.49
CA CYS A 24 6.05 10.25 -8.31
C CYS A 24 7.32 9.46 -8.03
N VAL A 25 8.44 10.16 -7.94
CA VAL A 25 9.68 9.59 -7.45
C VAL A 25 9.75 9.73 -5.94
N ILE A 26 9.92 8.61 -5.25
CA ILE A 26 10.06 8.50 -3.80
C ILE A 26 11.50 8.15 -3.46
N TYR A 27 12.10 8.91 -2.54
CA TYR A 27 13.36 8.54 -1.92
C TYR A 27 13.08 7.86 -0.58
N ASN A 28 13.50 6.60 -0.45
CA ASN A 28 13.47 5.87 0.80
C ASN A 28 14.72 6.23 1.62
N ASP A 29 14.54 7.00 2.69
CA ASP A 29 15.65 7.45 3.53
C ASP A 29 16.25 6.36 4.43
N LEU A 30 15.58 5.21 4.57
CA LEU A 30 16.08 4.06 5.31
C LEU A 30 16.99 3.17 4.47
N SER A 31 16.64 2.92 3.20
CA SER A 31 17.46 2.09 2.29
C SER A 31 18.43 2.90 1.43
N GLY A 32 18.13 4.18 1.16
CA GLY A 32 18.83 5.01 0.19
C GLY A 32 18.32 4.82 -1.25
N ASP A 33 17.30 3.99 -1.46
CA ASP A 33 16.76 3.71 -2.79
C ASP A 33 15.82 4.81 -3.27
N THR A 34 15.63 4.83 -4.59
CA THR A 34 14.69 5.72 -5.27
C THR A 34 13.73 4.89 -6.10
N HIS A 35 12.43 5.08 -5.87
CA HIS A 35 11.36 4.32 -6.53
C HIS A 35 10.48 5.25 -7.35
N LEU A 36 10.07 4.80 -8.53
CA LEU A 36 9.05 5.47 -9.34
C LEU A 36 7.71 4.79 -9.05
N LEU A 37 6.72 5.59 -8.66
CA LEU A 37 5.35 5.15 -8.41
C LEU A 37 4.40 5.87 -9.37
N ASP A 38 3.32 5.19 -9.74
CA ASP A 38 2.19 5.85 -10.40
C ASP A 38 1.35 6.66 -9.40
N ASP A 39 0.43 7.47 -9.92
CA ASP A 39 -0.47 8.32 -9.12
C ASP A 39 -1.29 7.52 -8.10
N PHE A 40 -1.80 6.34 -8.49
CA PHE A 40 -2.64 5.52 -7.62
C PHE A 40 -1.85 5.02 -6.40
N THR A 41 -0.69 4.43 -6.65
CA THR A 41 0.18 3.86 -5.62
C THR A 41 0.75 4.95 -4.73
N PHE A 42 1.05 6.12 -5.29
CA PHE A 42 1.45 7.28 -4.51
C PHE A 42 0.34 7.80 -3.59
N GLU A 43 -0.91 7.88 -4.06
CA GLU A 43 -2.01 8.37 -3.22
C GLU A 43 -2.33 7.39 -2.08
N LEU A 44 -2.27 6.08 -2.35
CA LEU A 44 -2.31 5.05 -1.31
C LEU A 44 -1.21 5.28 -0.24
N LEU A 45 0.02 5.56 -0.68
CA LEU A 45 1.14 5.84 0.21
C LEU A 45 0.94 7.13 1.02
N ARG A 46 0.30 8.16 0.45
CA ARG A 46 -0.09 9.40 1.16
C ARG A 46 -1.14 9.16 2.24
N LEU A 47 -2.15 8.32 1.98
CA LEU A 47 -3.15 7.94 2.99
C LEU A 47 -2.50 7.27 4.19
N LEU A 48 -1.53 6.38 3.93
CA LEU A 48 -0.77 5.69 4.98
C LEU A 48 0.23 6.60 5.71
N GLN A 49 0.73 7.65 5.04
CA GLN A 49 1.51 8.70 5.69
C GLN A 49 0.68 9.48 6.72
N ALA A 50 -0.58 9.74 6.42
CA ALA A 50 -1.47 10.48 7.32
C ALA A 50 -1.81 9.65 8.58
N ALA A 51 -2.14 8.36 8.41
CA ALA A 51 -2.38 7.45 9.51
C ALA A 51 -2.31 5.98 9.07
N PRO A 52 -1.97 5.04 9.98
CA PRO A 52 -2.17 3.60 9.76
C PRO A 52 -3.64 3.26 9.50
N GLN A 53 -3.92 2.42 8.50
CA GLN A 53 -5.29 2.10 8.06
C GLN A 53 -5.44 0.64 7.64
N SER A 54 -6.66 0.11 7.75
CA SER A 54 -6.99 -1.21 7.20
C SER A 54 -7.27 -1.15 5.70
N ALA A 55 -7.14 -2.27 4.99
CA ALA A 55 -7.45 -2.32 3.55
C ALA A 55 -8.88 -1.87 3.19
N PRO A 56 -9.94 -2.24 3.94
CA PRO A 56 -11.28 -1.70 3.69
C PRO A 56 -11.38 -0.18 3.85
N ALA A 57 -10.66 0.40 4.82
CA ALA A 57 -10.64 1.86 5.02
C ALA A 57 -9.92 2.57 3.87
N LEU A 58 -8.80 2.00 3.40
CA LEU A 58 -8.05 2.52 2.26
C LEU A 58 -8.86 2.46 0.96
N ALA A 59 -9.54 1.35 0.69
CA ALA A 59 -10.42 1.21 -0.46
C ALA A 59 -11.52 2.27 -0.46
N ALA A 60 -12.19 2.47 0.68
CA ALA A 60 -13.21 3.50 0.83
C ALA A 60 -12.65 4.92 0.61
N ALA A 61 -11.45 5.21 1.12
CA ALA A 61 -10.79 6.51 0.96
C ALA A 61 -10.38 6.79 -0.51
N LEU A 62 -10.01 5.74 -1.24
CA LEU A 62 -9.65 5.81 -2.67
C LEU A 62 -10.89 5.74 -3.59
N GLY A 63 -12.09 5.58 -3.04
CA GLY A 63 -13.32 5.46 -3.82
C GLY A 63 -13.41 4.18 -4.64
N LEU A 64 -12.69 3.13 -4.22
CA LEU A 64 -12.71 1.82 -4.87
C LEU A 64 -13.97 1.05 -4.48
N ASP A 65 -14.42 0.19 -5.39
CA ASP A 65 -15.58 -0.66 -5.13
C ASP A 65 -15.26 -1.71 -4.05
N PRO A 66 -16.28 -2.24 -3.34
CA PRO A 66 -16.05 -3.18 -2.24
C PRO A 66 -15.33 -4.46 -2.67
N GLU A 67 -15.43 -4.83 -3.94
CA GLU A 67 -14.73 -5.97 -4.53
C GLU A 67 -13.21 -5.74 -4.62
N ASP A 68 -12.76 -4.50 -4.80
CA ASP A 68 -11.34 -4.12 -4.81
C ASP A 68 -10.73 -4.07 -3.40
N ALA A 69 -11.57 -3.91 -2.38
CA ALA A 69 -11.18 -3.86 -0.98
C ALA A 69 -10.82 -5.24 -0.39
N ILE A 70 -11.23 -6.32 -1.08
CA ILE A 70 -10.99 -7.69 -0.63
C ILE A 70 -9.56 -8.06 -1.01
N LEU A 71 -8.65 -7.98 -0.03
CA LEU A 71 -7.34 -8.64 -0.17
C LEU A 71 -7.56 -10.15 -0.33
N PRO A 72 -6.74 -10.86 -1.14
CA PRO A 72 -6.84 -12.31 -1.25
C PRO A 72 -6.82 -12.91 0.15
N VAL A 73 -7.79 -13.80 0.41
CA VAL A 73 -8.25 -14.18 1.75
C VAL A 73 -7.18 -14.88 2.61
N ARG A 74 -5.96 -15.12 2.10
CA ARG A 74 -4.85 -15.71 2.84
C ARG A 74 -3.52 -15.19 2.29
N LEU A 75 -2.68 -14.58 3.13
CA LEU A 75 -1.27 -14.27 2.79
C LEU A 75 -0.45 -15.55 2.52
N ASP A 76 -0.95 -16.71 2.94
CA ASP A 76 -0.26 -18.00 2.91
C ASP A 76 -0.78 -18.98 1.84
N ASP A 77 -1.77 -18.58 1.04
CA ASP A 77 -2.31 -19.40 -0.06
C ASP A 77 -2.12 -18.66 -1.38
N PRO A 78 -0.98 -18.88 -2.06
CA PRO A 78 -0.73 -18.29 -3.37
C PRO A 78 -1.53 -19.08 -4.39
N ASP A 79 -2.84 -18.86 -4.46
CA ASP A 79 -3.56 -19.18 -5.69
C ASP A 79 -2.92 -18.32 -6.80
N PRO A 80 -2.17 -18.92 -7.74
CA PRO A 80 -1.47 -18.17 -8.77
C PRO A 80 -2.45 -17.54 -9.77
N ASP A 81 -3.70 -18.02 -9.80
CA ASP A 81 -4.76 -17.57 -10.71
C ASP A 81 -5.74 -16.60 -10.04
N ALA A 82 -5.61 -16.33 -8.73
CA ALA A 82 -6.38 -15.30 -8.06
C ALA A 82 -5.94 -13.92 -8.57
N GLU A 83 -6.80 -13.26 -9.33
CA GLU A 83 -6.62 -11.86 -9.71
C GLU A 83 -6.42 -11.03 -8.44
N ARG A 84 -5.23 -10.44 -8.29
CA ARG A 84 -4.96 -9.52 -7.18
C ARG A 84 -5.83 -8.30 -7.41
N SER A 85 -6.63 -7.93 -6.40
CA SER A 85 -7.30 -6.64 -6.43
C SER A 85 -6.27 -5.52 -6.61
N LEU A 86 -6.67 -4.43 -7.26
CA LEU A 86 -5.80 -3.28 -7.51
C LEU A 86 -5.11 -2.82 -6.21
N LEU A 87 -5.87 -2.70 -5.13
CA LEU A 87 -5.37 -2.31 -3.82
C LEU A 87 -4.39 -3.35 -3.23
N GLY A 88 -4.71 -4.64 -3.36
CA GLY A 88 -3.85 -5.72 -2.87
C GLY A 88 -2.52 -5.80 -3.62
N GLY A 89 -2.55 -5.59 -4.94
CA GLY A 89 -1.35 -5.47 -5.77
C GLY A 89 -0.46 -4.32 -5.33
N ALA A 90 -1.02 -3.11 -5.20
CA ALA A 90 -0.27 -1.93 -4.80
C ALA A 90 0.31 -2.03 -3.37
N LEU A 91 -0.43 -2.59 -2.41
CA LEU A 91 0.08 -2.83 -1.06
C LEU A 91 1.23 -3.85 -1.05
N ALA A 92 1.13 -4.91 -1.87
CA ALA A 92 2.20 -5.89 -1.99
C ALA A 92 3.46 -5.30 -2.65
N GLU A 93 3.30 -4.47 -3.67
CA GLU A 93 4.39 -3.74 -4.31
C GLU A 93 5.08 -2.80 -3.32
N LEU A 94 4.33 -1.93 -2.63
CA LEU A 94 4.88 -1.02 -1.62
C LEU A 94 5.60 -1.76 -0.49
N GLY A 95 5.09 -2.93 -0.10
CA GLY A 95 5.73 -3.79 0.90
C GLY A 95 7.05 -4.39 0.40
N ALA A 96 7.10 -4.82 -0.87
CA ALA A 96 8.32 -5.31 -1.50
C ALA A 96 9.39 -4.22 -1.67
N LEU A 97 8.96 -2.95 -1.77
CA LEU A 97 9.84 -1.77 -1.77
C LEU A 97 10.21 -1.28 -0.36
N HIS A 98 9.78 -1.98 0.69
CA HIS A 98 9.99 -1.61 2.09
C HIS A 98 9.47 -0.20 2.47
N LEU A 99 8.45 0.29 1.76
CA LEU A 99 7.83 1.59 2.03
C LEU A 99 6.70 1.50 3.06
N VAL A 100 6.05 0.34 3.15
CA VAL A 100 4.94 0.04 4.07
C VAL A 100 5.12 -1.32 4.71
N GLU A 101 4.43 -1.54 5.83
CA GLU A 101 4.36 -2.84 6.47
C GLU A 101 2.93 -3.15 6.97
N ALA A 102 2.60 -4.44 6.96
CA ALA A 102 1.38 -4.97 7.55
C ALA A 102 1.62 -5.27 9.04
N GLN A 103 0.79 -4.68 9.89
CA GLN A 103 0.73 -5.01 11.31
C GLN A 103 -0.47 -5.92 11.55
N ALA A 104 -0.19 -7.12 12.08
CA ALA A 104 -1.23 -8.01 12.56
C ALA A 104 -1.98 -7.36 13.73
N CYS A 105 -3.28 -7.61 13.77
CA CYS A 105 -3.99 -7.69 15.04
C CYS A 105 -3.54 -8.97 15.77
#